data_AF-A0A9Q1E4X3-F1
#
_entry.id   AF-A0A9Q1E4X3-F1
#
_cell.length_a   1.000
_cell.length_b   1.000
_cell.length_c   1.000
_cell.angle_alpha   90.00
_cell.angle_beta   90.00
_cell.angle_gamma   90.00
#
_symmetry.space_group_name_H-M   'P 1'
#
loop_
_entity.id
_entity.type
_entity.pdbx_description
1 polymer ?
#
loop_
_entity_poly.entity_id
_entity_poly.type
_entity_poly.pdbx_seq_one_letter_code
_entity_poly.pdbx_strand_id
1 'polypeptide(L)'
;MIRRIGVNTGEPKSPSDCELIGQRAKLHLDMESYGQAAQDGDSMCRMKPLWAEAHYMKATALSKLGRKEEALQEYFLCVALKPSWVAVKLEAQKMLSEVFSSVFERDGLPTPLRPHQGGTMSSSCFKPSALLGSLQPPLYSEGARPGSSKDPAWSLSKTSAREFRSDAGELAPSANGTLDPPSLEDPKTLTAILSSLPPHPRLKRKRPSDVQAFSPPTKILKPEGGCSSQRGRQVAPELLDSVDMECSLCMRLFFEPVATPCGHTFCLKCLERCLDHNPTCPLCKENLCEYLATRGYHKTLLMEEVLVRYLSDELAERKKIHEEELKELSNLNQEVPIFVCTMAFPTIPCPLHVFEPRYRLMIRRSMETGTKQFGMCIADPLKGFADYGCMLEVRDVKFFPDGRSVVDTIGVSRFKVLSHGQRDGYNTAKIEYLEDKKVRVNRIKYVL
;
A
#
# COMPACT_ATOMS: atom_id res chain seq x y z
N MET A 1 -31.03 -56.28 38.47
CA MET A 1 -30.13 -55.27 37.85
C MET A 1 -30.96 -54.04 37.50
N ILE A 2 -30.96 -53.03 38.37
CA ILE A 2 -31.70 -51.78 38.19
C ILE A 2 -30.78 -50.83 37.41
N ARG A 3 -31.13 -50.48 36.16
CA ARG A 3 -30.47 -49.36 35.45
C ARG A 3 -31.31 -48.10 35.68
N ARG A 4 -30.77 -47.21 36.52
CA ARG A 4 -31.26 -45.86 36.77
C ARG A 4 -31.20 -45.04 35.48
N ILE A 5 -32.31 -44.36 35.18
CA ILE A 5 -32.39 -43.26 34.23
C ILE A 5 -31.54 -42.13 34.81
N GLY A 6 -30.46 -41.77 34.10
CA GLY A 6 -29.64 -40.61 34.44
C GLY A 6 -30.40 -39.33 34.15
N VAL A 7 -30.93 -38.71 35.20
CA VAL A 7 -31.43 -37.34 35.18
C VAL A 7 -30.23 -36.43 34.94
N ASN A 8 -30.15 -35.83 33.76
CA ASN A 8 -29.12 -34.86 33.43
C ASN A 8 -29.52 -33.52 34.08
N THR A 9 -29.02 -33.28 35.30
CA THR A 9 -29.14 -32.00 36.00
C THR A 9 -28.23 -30.97 35.34
N GLY A 10 -28.71 -30.36 34.26
CA GLY A 10 -28.13 -29.13 33.75
C GLY A 10 -28.69 -27.95 34.53
N GLU A 11 -27.94 -27.45 35.51
CA GLU A 11 -28.26 -26.20 36.19
C GLU A 11 -28.33 -25.05 35.16
N PRO A 12 -29.34 -24.17 35.21
CA PRO A 12 -29.36 -22.97 34.39
C PRO A 12 -28.24 -22.05 34.87
N LYS A 13 -27.20 -21.86 34.04
CA LYS A 13 -26.17 -20.84 34.29
C LYS A 13 -26.88 -19.50 34.46
N SER A 14 -26.82 -18.94 35.66
CA SER A 14 -27.30 -17.58 35.92
C SER A 14 -26.63 -16.62 34.93
N PRO A 15 -27.39 -15.85 34.14
CA PRO A 15 -26.80 -14.87 33.22
C PRO A 15 -25.88 -13.93 34.01
N SER A 16 -24.70 -13.64 33.47
CA SER A 16 -23.81 -12.66 34.12
C SER A 16 -24.48 -11.29 34.16
N ASP A 17 -24.22 -10.48 35.19
CA ASP A 17 -24.85 -9.16 35.34
C ASP A 17 -24.69 -8.29 34.07
N CYS A 18 -23.57 -8.43 33.35
CA CYS A 18 -23.33 -7.77 32.06
C CYS A 18 -24.25 -8.25 30.93
N GLU A 19 -24.58 -9.54 30.88
CA GLU A 19 -25.49 -10.10 29.86
C GLU A 19 -26.92 -9.65 30.12
N LEU A 20 -27.34 -9.58 31.39
CA LEU A 20 -28.65 -9.03 31.78
C LEU A 20 -28.78 -7.55 31.41
N ILE A 21 -27.74 -6.75 31.70
CA ILE A 21 -27.71 -5.34 31.29
C ILE A 21 -27.71 -5.23 29.76
N GLY A 22 -27.01 -6.10 29.04
CA GLY A 22 -27.05 -6.15 27.59
C GLY A 22 -28.44 -6.46 27.02
N GLN A 23 -29.15 -7.43 27.62
CA GLN A 23 -30.53 -7.71 27.22
C GLN A 23 -31.47 -6.52 27.53
N ARG A 24 -31.29 -5.86 28.69
CA ARG A 24 -32.05 -4.66 29.05
C ARG A 24 -31.78 -3.48 28.10
N ALA A 25 -30.52 -3.23 27.76
CA ALA A 25 -30.13 -2.20 26.81
C ALA A 25 -30.81 -2.42 25.44
N LYS A 26 -30.92 -3.68 25.00
CA LYS A 26 -31.57 -4.04 23.75
C LYS A 26 -33.08 -3.74 23.82
N LEU A 27 -33.74 -4.11 24.91
CA LEU A 27 -35.14 -3.77 25.14
C LEU A 27 -35.36 -2.26 25.17
N HIS A 28 -34.47 -1.49 25.80
CA HIS A 28 -34.55 -0.03 25.79
C HIS A 28 -34.38 0.58 24.39
N LEU A 29 -33.54 -0.01 23.52
CA LEU A 29 -33.44 0.39 22.12
C LEU A 29 -34.73 0.09 21.35
N ASP A 30 -35.31 -1.10 21.56
CA ASP A 30 -36.55 -1.53 20.91
C ASP A 30 -37.77 -0.69 21.37
N MET A 31 -37.76 -0.21 22.62
CA MET A 31 -38.77 0.68 23.18
C MET A 31 -38.53 2.17 22.88
N GLU A 32 -37.54 2.51 22.04
CA GLU A 32 -37.12 3.88 21.73
C GLU A 32 -36.67 4.73 22.95
N SER A 33 -36.41 4.08 24.09
CA SER A 33 -35.86 4.67 25.30
C SER A 33 -34.33 4.82 25.22
N TYR A 34 -33.85 5.57 24.23
CA TYR A 34 -32.42 5.66 23.89
C TYR A 34 -31.55 6.20 25.04
N GLY A 35 -32.08 7.06 25.90
CA GLY A 35 -31.37 7.57 27.08
C GLY A 35 -30.98 6.46 28.07
N GLN A 36 -31.91 5.55 28.33
CA GLN A 36 -31.70 4.40 29.22
C GLN A 36 -30.79 3.36 28.55
N ALA A 37 -30.95 3.13 27.24
CA ALA A 37 -30.06 2.27 26.47
C ALA A 37 -28.59 2.76 26.51
N ALA A 38 -28.36 4.07 26.43
CA ALA A 38 -27.01 4.64 26.51
C ALA A 38 -26.39 4.46 27.91
N GLN A 39 -27.18 4.57 28.98
CA GLN A 39 -26.72 4.33 30.36
C GLN A 39 -26.38 2.87 30.60
N ASP A 40 -27.19 1.95 30.08
CA ASP A 40 -26.91 0.52 30.14
C ASP A 40 -25.65 0.18 29.34
N GLY A 41 -25.49 0.75 28.14
CA GLY A 41 -24.28 0.64 27.33
C GLY A 41 -23.04 1.15 28.06
N ASP A 42 -23.11 2.31 28.73
CA ASP A 42 -22.00 2.84 29.52
C ASP A 42 -21.64 1.93 30.70
N SER A 43 -22.65 1.38 31.39
CA SER A 43 -22.47 0.42 32.47
C SER A 43 -21.77 -0.85 31.98
N MET A 44 -22.16 -1.35 30.80
CA MET A 44 -21.50 -2.50 30.16
C MET A 44 -20.05 -2.21 29.80
N CYS A 45 -19.75 -1.02 29.24
CA CYS A 45 -18.40 -0.62 28.90
C CYS A 45 -17.50 -0.46 30.15
N ARG A 46 -18.05 0.02 31.28
CA ARG A 46 -17.31 0.07 32.56
C ARG A 46 -16.98 -1.31 33.11
N MET A 47 -17.91 -2.26 32.98
CA MET A 47 -17.73 -3.63 33.46
C MET A 47 -16.78 -4.44 32.56
N LYS A 48 -16.89 -4.29 31.23
CA LYS A 48 -16.06 -4.97 30.23
C LYS A 48 -15.60 -3.99 29.13
N PRO A 49 -14.47 -3.28 29.33
CA PRO A 49 -13.98 -2.26 28.39
C PRO A 49 -13.55 -2.79 27.01
N LEU A 50 -13.32 -4.09 26.87
CA LEU A 50 -12.92 -4.72 25.60
C LEU A 50 -14.08 -5.43 24.90
N TRP A 51 -15.32 -5.19 25.34
CA TRP A 51 -16.50 -5.84 24.79
C TRP A 51 -17.10 -5.03 23.65
N ALA A 52 -16.75 -5.39 22.41
CA ALA A 52 -17.17 -4.66 21.20
C ALA A 52 -18.70 -4.48 21.10
N GLU A 53 -19.49 -5.48 21.49
CA GLU A 53 -20.96 -5.40 21.46
C GLU A 53 -21.50 -4.32 22.43
N ALA A 54 -20.86 -4.08 23.58
CA ALA A 54 -21.27 -3.03 24.50
C ALA A 54 -21.08 -1.63 23.91
N HIS A 55 -19.92 -1.40 23.31
CA HIS A 55 -19.62 -0.15 22.61
C HIS A 55 -20.58 0.07 21.44
N TYR A 56 -20.98 -0.99 20.73
CA TYR A 56 -21.93 -0.90 19.62
C TYR A 56 -23.32 -0.50 20.10
N MET A 57 -23.80 -1.08 21.20
CA MET A 57 -25.09 -0.74 21.79
C MET A 57 -25.10 0.71 22.31
N LYS A 58 -24.03 1.14 22.96
CA LYS A 58 -23.84 2.53 23.40
C LYS A 58 -23.82 3.50 22.20
N ALA A 59 -23.06 3.18 21.16
CA ALA A 59 -22.97 3.98 19.94
C ALA A 59 -24.34 4.12 19.24
N THR A 60 -25.09 3.03 19.15
CA THR A 60 -26.43 3.01 18.55
C THR A 60 -27.40 3.88 19.34
N ALA A 61 -27.38 3.78 20.68
CA ALA A 61 -28.21 4.61 21.55
C ALA A 61 -27.86 6.11 21.43
N LEU A 62 -26.57 6.45 21.44
CA LEU A 62 -26.08 7.84 21.28
C LEU A 62 -26.42 8.42 19.91
N SER A 63 -26.32 7.61 18.87
CA SER A 63 -26.71 7.97 17.50
C SER A 63 -28.18 8.39 17.44
N LYS A 64 -29.06 7.59 18.05
CA LYS A 64 -30.51 7.84 18.10
C LYS A 64 -30.87 9.04 18.99
N LEU A 65 -30.03 9.39 19.97
CA LEU A 65 -30.14 10.61 20.77
C LEU A 65 -29.62 11.87 20.06
N GLY A 66 -29.05 11.75 18.85
CA GLY A 66 -28.46 12.88 18.11
C GLY A 66 -27.08 13.30 18.62
N ARG A 67 -26.47 12.55 19.54
CA ARG A 67 -25.09 12.79 20.03
C ARG A 67 -24.09 12.14 19.07
N LYS A 68 -23.98 12.71 17.88
CA LYS A 68 -23.27 12.13 16.73
C LYS A 68 -21.76 11.98 16.98
N GLU A 69 -21.13 12.97 17.59
CA GLU A 69 -19.69 12.96 17.85
C GLU A 69 -19.30 11.83 18.81
N GLU A 70 -20.06 11.65 19.89
CA GLU A 70 -19.84 10.58 20.87
C GLU A 70 -20.18 9.21 20.30
N ALA A 71 -21.27 9.10 19.52
CA ALA A 71 -21.60 7.87 18.82
C ALA A 71 -20.48 7.44 17.87
N LEU A 72 -19.87 8.39 17.15
CA LEU A 72 -18.78 8.13 16.23
C LEU A 72 -17.53 7.59 16.94
N GLN A 73 -17.18 8.18 18.09
CA GLN A 73 -16.06 7.71 18.91
C GLN A 73 -16.25 6.25 19.35
N GLU A 74 -17.45 5.92 19.81
CA GLU A 74 -17.80 4.56 20.25
C GLU A 74 -17.82 3.58 19.05
N TYR A 75 -18.28 4.00 17.87
CA TYR A 75 -18.18 3.19 16.66
C TYR A 75 -16.74 2.91 16.22
N PHE A 76 -15.82 3.89 16.33
CA PHE A 76 -14.41 3.63 16.04
C PHE A 76 -13.79 2.65 17.03
N LEU A 77 -14.16 2.74 18.31
CA LEU A 77 -13.71 1.78 19.31
C LEU A 77 -14.22 0.36 19.00
N CYS A 78 -15.46 0.21 18.53
CA CYS A 78 -15.98 -1.07 18.06
C CYS A 78 -15.17 -1.66 16.91
N VAL A 79 -14.83 -0.84 15.91
CA VAL A 79 -14.04 -1.26 14.74
C VAL A 79 -12.62 -1.65 15.15
N ALA A 80 -12.01 -0.93 16.10
CA ALA A 80 -10.70 -1.26 16.65
C ALA A 80 -10.72 -2.61 17.41
N LEU A 81 -11.76 -2.88 18.19
CA LEU A 81 -11.90 -4.13 18.93
C LEU A 81 -12.28 -5.33 18.04
N LYS A 82 -13.08 -5.11 16.98
CA LYS A 82 -13.54 -6.17 16.07
C LYS A 82 -13.52 -5.70 14.59
N PRO A 83 -12.35 -5.73 13.92
CA PRO A 83 -12.19 -5.22 12.56
C PRO A 83 -13.01 -5.94 11.49
N SER A 84 -13.46 -7.17 11.75
CA SER A 84 -14.27 -7.97 10.81
C SER A 84 -15.76 -7.58 10.78
N TRP A 85 -16.21 -6.65 11.64
CA TRP A 85 -17.63 -6.30 11.76
C TRP A 85 -18.07 -5.26 10.71
N VAL A 86 -18.34 -5.73 9.50
CA VAL A 86 -18.67 -4.89 8.32
C VAL A 86 -19.88 -3.97 8.57
N ALA A 87 -20.92 -4.45 9.25
CA ALA A 87 -22.11 -3.65 9.56
C ALA A 87 -21.78 -2.38 10.36
N VAL A 88 -20.87 -2.47 11.34
CA VAL A 88 -20.45 -1.32 12.16
C VAL A 88 -19.62 -0.33 11.35
N LYS A 89 -18.77 -0.83 10.43
CA LYS A 89 -18.00 0.03 9.51
C LYS A 89 -18.92 0.87 8.62
N LEU A 90 -20.00 0.27 8.10
CA LEU A 90 -20.97 0.97 7.27
C LEU A 90 -21.73 2.05 8.07
N GLU A 91 -22.14 1.76 9.30
CA GLU A 91 -22.80 2.76 10.17
C GLU A 91 -21.87 3.91 10.55
N ALA A 92 -20.61 3.62 10.89
CA ALA A 92 -19.61 4.65 11.15
C ALA A 92 -19.38 5.54 9.93
N GLN A 93 -19.26 4.94 8.74
CA GLN A 93 -19.10 5.67 7.48
C GLN A 93 -20.31 6.55 7.15
N LYS A 94 -21.53 6.04 7.35
CA LYS A 94 -22.77 6.81 7.18
C LYS A 94 -22.78 8.01 8.11
N MET A 95 -22.46 7.82 9.39
CA MET A 95 -22.41 8.90 10.37
C MET A 95 -21.33 9.94 10.06
N LEU A 96 -20.13 9.53 9.63
CA LEU A 96 -19.09 10.44 9.14
C LEU A 96 -19.62 11.33 8.01
N SER A 97 -20.26 10.73 7.00
CA SER A 97 -20.81 11.49 5.87
C SER A 97 -21.86 12.51 6.31
N GLU A 98 -22.70 12.16 7.29
CA GLU A 98 -23.72 13.04 7.84
C GLU A 98 -23.10 14.21 8.63
N VAL A 99 -22.12 13.95 9.50
CA VAL A 99 -21.40 14.98 10.25
C VAL A 99 -20.74 15.96 9.28
N PHE A 100 -19.99 15.48 8.28
CA PHE A 100 -19.32 16.33 7.31
C PHE A 100 -20.30 17.11 6.42
N SER A 101 -21.41 16.50 5.99
CA SER A 101 -22.44 17.24 5.22
C SER A 101 -23.05 18.41 6.00
N SER A 102 -23.25 18.25 7.32
CA SER A 102 -23.82 19.28 8.19
C SER A 102 -22.86 20.43 8.54
N VAL A 103 -21.55 20.24 8.30
CA VAL A 103 -20.52 21.28 8.47
C VAL A 103 -20.49 22.19 7.25
N PHE A 104 -20.65 21.63 6.04
CA PHE A 104 -20.64 22.42 4.80
C PHE A 104 -21.90 23.27 4.57
N GLU A 105 -22.99 22.97 5.28
CA GLU A 105 -24.21 23.82 5.25
C GLU A 105 -24.20 24.95 6.28
N ARG A 106 -23.33 24.89 7.31
CA ARG A 106 -23.37 25.86 8.43
C ARG A 106 -22.43 27.06 8.30
N ASP A 107 -21.45 27.03 7.42
CA ASP A 107 -20.48 28.15 7.28
C ASP A 107 -20.84 29.08 6.11
N GLY A 108 -21.86 29.91 6.34
CA GLY A 108 -22.08 31.16 5.63
C GLY A 108 -21.34 32.34 6.26
N LEU A 109 -20.01 32.27 6.41
CA LEU A 109 -19.19 33.47 6.70
C LEU A 109 -17.73 33.31 6.20
N PRO A 110 -17.13 34.35 5.60
CA PRO A 110 -15.85 34.22 4.91
C PRO A 110 -14.68 34.56 5.85
N THR A 111 -13.62 33.74 5.84
CA THR A 111 -12.30 34.15 6.34
C THR A 111 -11.22 33.70 5.35
N PRO A 112 -10.20 34.54 5.06
CA PRO A 112 -9.53 34.52 3.77
C PRO A 112 -8.22 33.74 3.80
N LEU A 113 -8.03 32.86 2.82
CA LEU A 113 -6.71 32.48 2.36
C LEU A 113 -6.60 32.87 0.89
N ARG A 114 -5.94 33.99 0.63
CA ARG A 114 -5.48 34.36 -0.71
C ARG A 114 -4.40 33.39 -1.15
N PRO A 115 -4.46 32.94 -2.41
CA PRO A 115 -3.27 32.95 -3.25
C PRO A 115 -3.45 34.00 -4.37
N HIS A 116 -2.34 34.65 -4.71
CA HIS A 116 -2.23 35.65 -5.75
C HIS A 116 -2.84 35.20 -7.10
N GLN A 117 -3.54 36.14 -7.73
CA GLN A 117 -4.18 36.02 -9.04
C GLN A 117 -3.19 35.96 -10.20
N GLY A 118 -3.57 35.21 -11.23
CA GLY A 118 -3.20 35.43 -12.62
C GLY A 118 -3.78 34.37 -13.56
N GLY A 119 -4.96 34.63 -14.15
CA GLY A 119 -5.41 33.94 -15.38
C GLY A 119 -6.76 33.17 -15.35
N THR A 120 -7.86 33.91 -15.48
CA THR A 120 -9.15 33.60 -16.16
C THR A 120 -9.62 32.14 -16.46
N MET A 121 -10.76 31.80 -15.83
CA MET A 121 -11.98 31.10 -16.33
C MET A 121 -12.01 29.58 -16.59
N SER A 122 -12.60 28.82 -15.65
CA SER A 122 -13.96 28.23 -15.78
C SER A 122 -14.29 27.37 -14.55
N SER A 123 -15.18 27.84 -13.68
CA SER A 123 -15.64 27.11 -12.50
C SER A 123 -16.80 26.18 -12.84
N SER A 124 -16.54 24.87 -12.96
CA SER A 124 -17.58 23.85 -12.81
C SER A 124 -17.53 23.29 -11.39
N CYS A 125 -18.60 23.54 -10.63
CA CYS A 125 -18.82 22.99 -9.31
C CYS A 125 -19.15 21.49 -9.45
N PHE A 126 -18.26 20.63 -8.97
CA PHE A 126 -18.52 19.19 -8.91
C PHE A 126 -19.41 18.86 -7.71
N LYS A 127 -20.66 18.45 -7.98
CA LYS A 127 -21.58 17.84 -7.02
C LYS A 127 -21.06 16.45 -6.59
N PRO A 128 -21.10 16.07 -5.31
CA PRO A 128 -20.73 14.73 -4.88
C PRO A 128 -21.92 13.77 -5.08
N SER A 129 -22.04 13.20 -6.28
CA SER A 129 -22.96 12.09 -6.56
C SER A 129 -22.21 10.86 -7.11
N ALA A 130 -20.99 10.63 -6.66
CA ALA A 130 -20.15 9.52 -7.14
C ALA A 130 -19.56 8.62 -6.03
N LEU A 131 -20.14 8.62 -4.82
CA LEU A 131 -19.74 7.73 -3.72
C LEU A 131 -20.81 6.67 -3.35
N LEU A 132 -21.61 6.24 -4.33
CA LEU A 132 -22.61 5.18 -4.17
C LEU A 132 -22.55 4.14 -5.29
N GLY A 133 -21.32 3.84 -5.77
CA GLY A 133 -21.10 3.00 -6.95
C GLY A 133 -20.32 1.71 -6.71
N SER A 134 -20.13 1.24 -5.47
CA SER A 134 -19.47 -0.06 -5.28
C SER A 134 -19.99 -0.76 -4.05
N LEU A 135 -20.80 -1.79 -4.33
CA LEU A 135 -21.10 -3.02 -3.58
C LEU A 135 -22.58 -3.39 -3.82
N GLN A 136 -22.88 -3.91 -5.01
CA GLN A 136 -24.04 -4.78 -5.21
C GLN A 136 -23.58 -6.25 -5.17
N PRO A 137 -24.28 -7.17 -4.50
CA PRO A 137 -24.04 -8.61 -4.60
C PRO A 137 -24.59 -9.16 -5.92
N PRO A 138 -24.08 -10.31 -6.42
CA PRO A 138 -24.47 -10.86 -7.71
C PRO A 138 -25.87 -11.48 -7.64
N LEU A 139 -26.76 -11.08 -8.56
CA LEU A 139 -28.04 -11.76 -8.78
C LEU A 139 -27.88 -12.84 -9.85
N TYR A 140 -28.14 -14.08 -9.46
CA TYR A 140 -28.46 -15.18 -10.37
C TYR A 140 -29.92 -15.01 -10.82
N SER A 141 -30.16 -15.22 -12.12
CA SER A 141 -31.47 -15.21 -12.76
C SER A 141 -32.09 -16.60 -12.71
N GLU A 142 -33.34 -16.74 -12.24
CA GLU A 142 -34.48 -17.22 -13.05
C GLU A 142 -35.78 -17.36 -12.22
N GLY A 143 -36.92 -17.07 -12.87
CA GLY A 143 -38.20 -17.77 -12.64
C GLY A 143 -39.22 -17.13 -11.68
N ALA A 144 -40.33 -16.64 -12.24
CA ALA A 144 -41.43 -15.95 -11.57
C ALA A 144 -42.50 -16.86 -10.92
N ARG A 145 -43.10 -16.43 -9.78
CA ARG A 145 -44.56 -16.12 -9.53
C ARG A 145 -44.91 -16.09 -8.01
N PRO A 146 -46.02 -15.42 -7.59
CA PRO A 146 -46.12 -14.75 -6.28
C PRO A 146 -47.02 -15.42 -5.24
N GLY A 147 -46.79 -15.14 -3.94
CA GLY A 147 -47.79 -15.35 -2.88
C GLY A 147 -47.29 -15.32 -1.42
N SER A 148 -47.79 -14.32 -0.66
CA SER A 148 -48.12 -14.33 0.79
C SER A 148 -47.04 -14.34 1.90
N SER A 149 -46.94 -13.18 2.58
CA SER A 149 -46.90 -12.88 4.03
C SER A 149 -46.46 -13.96 5.06
N LYS A 150 -45.39 -13.65 5.84
CA LYS A 150 -45.30 -13.50 7.32
C LYS A 150 -43.83 -13.58 7.82
N ASP A 151 -43.47 -12.73 8.80
CA ASP A 151 -42.20 -12.74 9.56
C ASP A 151 -42.11 -13.92 10.59
N PRO A 152 -41.08 -14.01 11.47
CA PRO A 152 -39.82 -14.72 11.26
C PRO A 152 -39.56 -15.81 12.32
N ALA A 153 -38.72 -16.82 12.05
CA ALA A 153 -38.17 -17.67 13.11
C ALA A 153 -36.84 -18.33 12.70
N TRP A 154 -35.81 -18.07 13.50
CA TRP A 154 -34.50 -18.71 13.46
C TRP A 154 -34.55 -20.03 14.23
N SER A 155 -34.12 -21.14 13.62
CA SER A 155 -33.79 -22.36 14.36
C SER A 155 -32.63 -23.13 13.72
N LEU A 156 -31.64 -23.45 14.57
CA LEU A 156 -30.52 -24.34 14.31
C LEU A 156 -30.96 -25.79 14.12
N SER A 157 -30.27 -26.53 13.25
CA SER A 157 -29.86 -27.92 13.54
C SER A 157 -28.77 -28.45 12.59
N LYS A 158 -27.61 -28.73 13.19
CA LYS A 158 -26.71 -29.91 13.08
C LYS A 158 -26.73 -30.83 11.83
N THR A 159 -25.52 -30.94 11.24
CA THR A 159 -24.77 -32.16 10.83
C THR A 159 -25.46 -33.30 10.07
N SER A 160 -24.91 -33.65 8.90
CA SER A 160 -24.44 -35.02 8.62
C SER A 160 -23.45 -35.06 7.45
N ALA A 161 -22.38 -35.82 7.64
CA ALA A 161 -21.45 -36.27 6.61
C ALA A 161 -22.15 -37.14 5.55
N ARG A 162 -21.63 -37.10 4.32
CA ARG A 162 -21.66 -38.27 3.42
C ARG A 162 -20.48 -38.21 2.44
N GLU A 163 -19.72 -39.28 2.48
CA GLU A 163 -18.70 -39.71 1.52
C GLU A 163 -19.31 -39.88 0.13
N PHE A 164 -18.52 -39.68 -0.93
CA PHE A 164 -18.46 -40.61 -2.06
C PHE A 164 -17.15 -40.44 -2.84
N ARG A 165 -16.63 -41.58 -3.32
CA ARG A 165 -15.31 -41.83 -3.88
C ARG A 165 -15.21 -41.54 -5.39
N SER A 166 -13.96 -41.37 -5.81
CA SER A 166 -13.27 -41.74 -7.07
C SER A 166 -14.09 -42.09 -8.32
N ASP A 167 -13.64 -41.56 -9.47
CA ASP A 167 -13.21 -42.46 -10.54
C ASP A 167 -12.11 -41.85 -11.43
N ALA A 168 -11.18 -42.70 -11.83
CA ALA A 168 -10.11 -42.45 -12.78
C ALA A 168 -10.44 -43.15 -14.10
N GLY A 169 -9.93 -42.66 -15.22
CA GLY A 169 -10.08 -43.29 -16.52
C GLY A 169 -9.06 -42.78 -17.52
N GLU A 170 -7.91 -43.45 -17.57
CA GLU A 170 -6.89 -43.39 -18.62
C GLU A 170 -7.46 -43.81 -19.98
N LEU A 171 -6.87 -43.29 -21.07
CA LEU A 171 -6.61 -44.05 -22.31
C LEU A 171 -5.50 -43.34 -23.12
N ALA A 172 -4.31 -43.97 -23.15
CA ALA A 172 -3.36 -44.00 -24.27
C ALA A 172 -3.10 -45.50 -24.58
N PRO A 173 -2.65 -45.93 -25.77
CA PRO A 173 -1.22 -45.87 -26.16
C PRO A 173 -1.04 -45.72 -27.71
N SER A 174 0.11 -45.64 -28.39
CA SER A 174 1.39 -46.37 -28.39
C SER A 174 2.37 -45.63 -29.34
N ALA A 175 3.64 -45.40 -28.96
CA ALA A 175 4.87 -46.18 -29.30
C ALA A 175 5.57 -45.74 -30.63
N ASN A 176 6.89 -45.73 -30.83
CA ASN A 176 8.07 -46.12 -30.05
C ASN A 176 9.37 -45.63 -30.74
N GLY A 177 10.49 -45.66 -29.99
CA GLY A 177 11.88 -45.62 -30.50
C GLY A 177 12.82 -44.78 -29.59
N THR A 178 13.06 -45.11 -28.32
CA THR A 178 13.98 -46.10 -27.73
C THR A 178 15.48 -45.87 -27.98
N LEU A 179 16.25 -45.62 -26.90
CA LEU A 179 17.54 -46.23 -26.54
C LEU A 179 17.86 -45.86 -25.06
N ASP A 180 18.00 -46.87 -24.18
CA ASP A 180 18.23 -46.78 -22.71
C ASP A 180 19.74 -46.97 -22.29
N PRO A 181 20.14 -47.28 -21.02
CA PRO A 181 20.85 -46.38 -20.08
C PRO A 181 22.18 -47.02 -19.55
N PRO A 182 22.84 -46.58 -18.43
CA PRO A 182 22.41 -46.95 -17.06
C PRO A 182 22.73 -45.96 -15.88
N SER A 183 21.80 -45.93 -14.92
CA SER A 183 21.88 -45.93 -13.43
C SER A 183 23.01 -45.29 -12.58
N LEU A 184 22.55 -44.57 -11.53
CA LEU A 184 22.93 -44.60 -10.09
C LEU A 184 23.95 -43.60 -9.45
N GLU A 185 23.43 -42.86 -8.47
CA GLU A 185 23.99 -42.43 -7.14
C GLU A 185 24.69 -41.04 -6.96
N ASP A 186 23.97 -40.20 -6.19
CA ASP A 186 24.36 -39.27 -5.10
C ASP A 186 25.25 -37.99 -5.26
N PRO A 187 24.95 -36.92 -4.47
CA PRO A 187 25.41 -35.56 -4.72
C PRO A 187 26.60 -35.18 -3.81
N LYS A 188 27.82 -35.15 -4.33
CA LYS A 188 28.98 -34.55 -3.65
C LYS A 188 30.00 -33.95 -4.62
N THR A 189 29.76 -32.74 -5.14
CA THR A 189 30.83 -31.99 -5.86
C THR A 189 30.58 -30.48 -6.04
N LEU A 190 29.82 -29.81 -5.17
CA LEU A 190 29.84 -28.32 -5.12
C LEU A 190 30.86 -27.75 -4.12
N THR A 191 31.50 -28.60 -3.34
CA THR A 191 32.51 -28.20 -2.34
C THR A 191 33.92 -28.10 -2.92
N ALA A 192 34.17 -28.64 -4.12
CA ALA A 192 35.50 -28.65 -4.75
C ALA A 192 35.75 -27.45 -5.70
N ILE A 193 34.69 -26.75 -6.12
CA ILE A 193 34.80 -25.60 -7.04
C ILE A 193 34.98 -24.27 -6.27
N LEU A 194 34.68 -24.25 -4.96
CA LEU A 194 34.86 -23.07 -4.10
C LEU A 194 36.27 -22.93 -3.51
N SER A 195 37.21 -23.82 -3.83
CA SER A 195 38.53 -23.87 -3.19
C SER A 195 39.67 -23.20 -3.98
N SER A 196 39.40 -22.46 -5.06
CA SER A 196 40.44 -21.92 -5.95
C SER A 196 40.41 -20.40 -6.18
N LEU A 197 39.94 -19.58 -5.23
CA LEU A 197 40.08 -18.12 -5.28
C LEU A 197 40.84 -17.55 -4.06
N PRO A 198 41.77 -16.58 -4.26
CA PRO A 198 42.69 -16.10 -3.21
C PRO A 198 42.03 -15.16 -2.18
N PRO A 199 42.58 -15.05 -0.94
CA PRO A 199 41.95 -14.29 0.14
C PRO A 199 42.36 -12.81 0.16
N HIS A 200 41.39 -11.90 0.31
CA HIS A 200 41.60 -10.49 0.69
C HIS A 200 41.18 -10.23 2.16
N PRO A 201 41.74 -9.21 2.84
CA PRO A 201 41.91 -9.19 4.29
C PRO A 201 40.62 -8.91 5.08
N ARG A 202 40.33 -9.75 6.07
CA ARG A 202 39.26 -9.54 7.06
C ARG A 202 39.76 -8.71 8.25
N LEU A 203 39.15 -7.55 8.48
CA LEU A 203 39.34 -6.78 9.71
C LEU A 203 38.57 -7.44 10.88
N LYS A 204 39.31 -7.70 11.96
CA LYS A 204 38.87 -8.39 13.18
C LYS A 204 37.97 -7.48 14.03
N ARG A 205 36.74 -7.93 14.31
CA ARG A 205 35.90 -7.40 15.39
C ARG A 205 36.44 -7.92 16.73
N LYS A 206 37.16 -7.10 17.49
CA LYS A 206 37.55 -7.42 18.87
C LYS A 206 36.31 -7.35 19.77
N ARG A 207 35.99 -8.46 20.45
CA ARG A 207 35.14 -8.45 21.65
C ARG A 207 36.04 -8.14 22.86
N PRO A 208 35.67 -7.24 23.78
CA PRO A 208 36.23 -7.27 25.12
C PRO A 208 35.37 -8.19 25.99
N SER A 209 36.02 -9.24 26.48
CA SER A 209 35.62 -10.00 27.65
C SER A 209 36.28 -9.36 28.86
N ASP A 210 35.48 -8.71 29.72
CA ASP A 210 35.75 -8.63 31.15
C ASP A 210 34.41 -8.60 31.89
N VAL A 211 34.18 -9.64 32.66
CA VAL A 211 33.02 -9.82 33.52
C VAL A 211 33.36 -9.17 34.86
N GLN A 212 32.85 -7.96 35.10
CA GLN A 212 32.62 -7.47 36.46
C GLN A 212 31.11 -7.40 36.70
N ALA A 213 30.68 -8.02 37.79
CA ALA A 213 29.30 -8.15 38.18
C ALA A 213 28.62 -6.79 38.34
N PHE A 214 27.65 -6.48 37.47
CA PHE A 214 26.72 -5.37 37.66
C PHE A 214 25.55 -5.86 38.53
N SER A 215 25.58 -5.51 39.81
CA SER A 215 24.43 -5.56 40.70
C SER A 215 23.37 -4.52 40.28
N PRO A 216 22.07 -4.83 40.35
CA PRO A 216 21.01 -3.88 39.98
C PRO A 216 20.99 -2.71 40.98
N PRO A 217 20.85 -1.44 40.54
CA PRO A 217 20.78 -0.34 41.49
C PRO A 217 19.40 -0.34 42.17
N THR A 218 19.41 -0.77 43.43
CA THR A 218 18.37 -0.48 44.42
C THR A 218 18.10 1.02 44.48
N LYS A 219 16.82 1.39 44.37
CA LYS A 219 16.31 2.76 44.53
C LYS A 219 16.81 3.40 45.83
N ILE A 220 17.66 4.41 45.72
CA ILE A 220 17.89 5.39 46.78
C ILE A 220 17.01 6.59 46.47
N LEU A 221 15.94 6.75 47.25
CA LEU A 221 15.14 7.96 47.33
C LEU A 221 15.85 8.96 48.25
N LYS A 222 16.10 10.19 47.76
CA LYS A 222 16.28 11.39 48.60
C LYS A 222 16.16 12.67 47.75
N PRO A 223 15.87 13.82 48.38
CA PRO A 223 14.57 14.48 48.30
C PRO A 223 14.59 15.74 47.42
N GLU A 224 13.39 16.26 47.18
CA GLU A 224 13.08 17.37 46.28
C GLU A 224 13.89 18.65 46.55
N GLY A 225 14.46 19.18 45.47
CA GLY A 225 14.95 20.56 45.36
C GLY A 225 14.36 21.16 44.09
N GLY A 226 13.63 22.26 44.24
CA GLY A 226 12.75 22.82 43.21
C GLY A 226 13.44 23.57 42.06
N CYS A 227 12.70 23.53 40.94
CA CYS A 227 12.55 24.53 39.87
C CYS A 227 13.78 24.99 39.05
N SER A 228 13.82 24.55 37.78
CA SER A 228 13.82 25.47 36.63
C SER A 228 13.64 24.71 35.30
N SER A 229 12.59 25.10 34.57
CA SER A 229 12.37 24.99 33.12
C SER A 229 12.99 23.80 32.36
N GLN A 230 12.13 22.91 31.83
CA GLN A 230 12.50 21.89 30.86
C GLN A 230 13.12 22.52 29.60
N ARG A 231 14.44 22.69 29.58
CA ARG A 231 15.18 22.73 28.32
C ARG A 231 15.14 21.31 27.76
N GLY A 232 14.65 21.17 26.52
CA GLY A 232 14.58 19.88 25.84
C GLY A 232 15.91 19.14 25.96
N ARG A 233 15.87 17.84 26.23
CA ARG A 233 17.06 16.97 26.22
C ARG A 233 17.73 17.09 24.85
N GLN A 234 18.80 17.86 24.77
CA GLN A 234 19.58 18.03 23.55
C GLN A 234 20.62 16.92 23.52
N VAL A 235 20.50 16.00 22.56
CA VAL A 235 21.52 14.97 22.32
C VAL A 235 22.76 15.70 21.81
N ALA A 236 23.92 15.40 22.40
CA ALA A 236 25.19 15.97 21.96
C ALA A 236 25.46 15.56 20.49
N PRO A 237 25.86 16.49 19.61
CA PRO A 237 26.10 16.18 18.20
C PRO A 237 27.14 15.08 17.98
N GLU A 238 28.07 14.89 18.92
CA GLU A 238 29.12 13.87 18.84
C GLU A 238 28.60 12.41 19.00
N LEU A 239 27.31 12.21 19.31
CA LEU A 239 26.72 10.90 19.55
C LEU A 239 26.02 10.30 18.32
N LEU A 240 25.95 11.02 17.19
CA LEU A 240 25.32 10.56 15.96
C LEU A 240 26.31 10.71 14.81
N ASP A 241 26.67 9.60 14.18
CA ASP A 241 27.50 9.60 12.96
C ASP A 241 26.60 9.39 11.72
N SER A 242 27.09 9.84 10.57
CA SER A 242 26.54 9.61 9.24
C SER A 242 26.19 8.13 8.99
N VAL A 243 27.01 7.22 9.52
CA VAL A 243 26.86 5.75 9.39
C VAL A 243 25.58 5.24 10.09
N ASP A 244 25.14 5.90 11.16
CA ASP A 244 23.93 5.51 11.89
C ASP A 244 22.64 5.87 11.11
N MET A 245 22.77 6.69 10.07
CA MET A 245 21.68 7.24 9.27
C MET A 245 21.74 6.78 7.81
N GLU A 246 22.24 5.57 7.58
CA GLU A 246 22.32 4.98 6.26
C GLU A 246 21.09 4.13 5.89
N CYS A 247 20.66 4.26 4.64
CA CYS A 247 19.66 3.41 4.05
C CYS A 247 20.26 2.04 3.70
N SER A 248 19.71 0.97 4.28
CA SER A 248 20.14 -0.41 4.01
C SER A 248 20.01 -0.87 2.55
N LEU A 249 19.24 -0.16 1.72
CA LEU A 249 19.04 -0.49 0.31
C LEU A 249 20.07 0.14 -0.62
N CYS A 250 20.48 1.38 -0.35
CA CYS A 250 21.47 2.08 -1.18
C CYS A 250 22.83 2.28 -0.50
N MET A 251 22.95 1.96 0.79
CA MET A 251 24.15 2.09 1.62
C MET A 251 24.70 3.53 1.59
N ARG A 252 23.78 4.51 1.61
CA ARG A 252 24.08 5.94 1.64
C ARG A 252 23.20 6.59 2.69
N LEU A 253 23.57 7.80 3.12
CA LEU A 253 22.74 8.64 3.97
C LEU A 253 21.29 8.70 3.45
N PHE A 254 20.34 8.59 4.39
CA PHE A 254 18.92 8.70 4.08
C PHE A 254 18.60 9.98 3.30
N PHE A 255 17.82 9.82 2.24
CA PHE A 255 17.27 10.91 1.46
C PHE A 255 15.77 10.73 1.36
N GLU A 256 15.02 11.71 1.87
CA GLU A 256 13.56 11.61 2.05
C GLU A 256 13.18 10.31 2.80
N PRO A 257 13.63 10.15 4.06
CA PRO A 257 13.44 8.91 4.81
C PRO A 257 11.96 8.59 5.03
N VAL A 258 11.59 7.33 4.88
CA VAL A 258 10.26 6.79 5.16
C VAL A 258 10.40 5.61 6.11
N ALA A 259 9.70 5.69 7.23
CA ALA A 259 9.57 4.61 8.19
C ALA A 259 8.36 3.75 7.82
N THR A 260 8.58 2.46 7.68
CA THR A 260 7.51 1.47 7.49
C THR A 260 6.80 1.18 8.82
N PRO A 261 5.56 0.65 8.81
CA PRO A 261 4.83 0.26 10.04
C PRO A 261 5.59 -0.74 10.92
N CYS A 262 6.47 -1.55 10.32
CA CYS A 262 7.34 -2.48 11.04
C CYS A 262 8.57 -1.81 11.69
N GLY A 263 8.71 -0.48 11.59
CA GLY A 263 9.78 0.30 12.23
C GLY A 263 11.07 0.47 11.41
N HIS A 264 11.17 -0.15 10.24
CA HIS A 264 12.34 -0.01 9.37
C HIS A 264 12.27 1.26 8.52
N THR A 265 13.39 1.98 8.42
CA THR A 265 13.52 3.23 7.66
C THR A 265 14.35 3.04 6.38
N PHE A 266 13.90 3.64 5.29
CA PHE A 266 14.54 3.60 3.97
C PHE A 266 14.44 4.98 3.31
N CYS A 267 15.21 5.25 2.26
CA CYS A 267 14.90 6.37 1.35
C CYS A 267 13.55 6.09 0.66
N LEU A 268 12.70 7.10 0.50
CA LEU A 268 11.40 7.01 -0.19
C LEU A 268 11.52 6.24 -1.51
N LYS A 269 12.41 6.72 -2.40
CA LYS A 269 12.62 6.12 -3.73
C LYS A 269 13.20 4.70 -3.68
N CYS A 270 13.97 4.36 -2.64
CA CYS A 270 14.52 3.01 -2.48
C CYS A 270 13.42 2.03 -2.07
N LEU A 271 12.58 2.41 -1.12
CA LEU A 271 11.45 1.59 -0.69
C LEU A 271 10.45 1.39 -1.83
N GLU A 272 10.08 2.45 -2.54
CA GLU A 272 9.16 2.36 -3.69
C GLU A 272 9.65 1.38 -4.76
N ARG A 273 10.95 1.40 -5.09
CA ARG A 273 11.56 0.44 -6.03
C ARG A 273 11.42 -1.00 -5.56
N CYS A 274 11.65 -1.28 -4.29
CA CYS A 274 11.47 -2.64 -3.76
C CYS A 274 10.01 -3.08 -3.81
N LEU A 275 9.09 -2.16 -3.47
CA LEU A 275 7.66 -2.42 -3.47
C LEU A 275 7.06 -2.57 -4.89
N ASP A 276 7.77 -2.13 -5.93
CA ASP A 276 7.38 -2.45 -7.32
C ASP A 276 7.44 -3.94 -7.64
N HIS A 277 8.27 -4.70 -6.93
CA HIS A 277 8.46 -6.13 -7.15
C HIS A 277 7.78 -7.00 -6.09
N ASN A 278 7.88 -6.61 -4.81
CA ASN A 278 7.34 -7.40 -3.70
C ASN A 278 6.78 -6.48 -2.61
N PRO A 279 5.48 -6.58 -2.26
CA PRO A 279 4.84 -5.72 -1.26
C PRO A 279 5.20 -6.12 0.19
N THR A 280 6.47 -6.40 0.47
CA THR A 280 6.99 -6.76 1.79
C THR A 280 8.15 -5.86 2.17
N CYS A 281 8.34 -5.63 3.48
CA CYS A 281 9.51 -4.92 3.97
C CYS A 281 10.81 -5.62 3.55
N PRO A 282 11.78 -4.92 2.92
CA PRO A 282 13.03 -5.53 2.49
C PRO A 282 13.90 -6.11 3.63
N LEU A 283 13.71 -5.65 4.87
CA LEU A 283 14.50 -6.08 6.02
C LEU A 283 13.85 -7.23 6.80
N CYS A 284 12.58 -7.10 7.20
CA CYS A 284 11.92 -8.10 8.03
C CYS A 284 10.86 -8.94 7.30
N LYS A 285 10.58 -8.66 6.02
CA LYS A 285 9.57 -9.33 5.20
C LYS A 285 8.11 -9.16 5.66
N GLU A 286 7.85 -8.24 6.59
CA GLU A 286 6.49 -7.88 7.01
C GLU A 286 5.65 -7.42 5.81
N ASN A 287 4.38 -7.80 5.77
CA ASN A 287 3.49 -7.46 4.66
C ASN A 287 3.14 -5.96 4.69
N LEU A 288 3.33 -5.28 3.55
CA LEU A 288 3.08 -3.84 3.41
C LEU A 288 1.92 -3.56 2.43
N CYS A 289 1.06 -4.54 2.10
CA CYS A 289 -0.04 -4.37 1.13
C CYS A 289 -1.06 -3.31 1.58
N GLU A 290 -1.42 -3.26 2.87
CA GLU A 290 -2.36 -2.26 3.39
C GLU A 290 -1.74 -0.85 3.42
N TYR A 291 -0.44 -0.80 3.73
CA TYR A 291 0.37 0.41 3.64
C TYR A 291 0.47 0.90 2.17
N LEU A 292 0.49 -0.02 1.19
CA LEU A 292 0.49 0.27 -0.25
C LEU A 292 -0.85 0.83 -0.71
N ALA A 293 -1.93 0.17 -0.28
CA ALA A 293 -3.30 0.54 -0.62
C ALA A 293 -3.65 1.97 -0.22
N THR A 294 -3.09 2.44 0.90
CA THR A 294 -3.36 3.77 1.48
C THR A 294 -2.45 4.88 0.94
N ARG A 295 -1.44 4.57 0.11
CA ARG A 295 -0.44 5.53 -0.41
C ARG A 295 0.28 6.33 0.69
N GLY A 296 0.31 5.82 1.92
CA GLY A 296 0.76 6.54 3.11
C GLY A 296 2.28 6.68 3.29
N TYR A 297 3.08 6.48 2.25
CA TYR A 297 4.56 6.58 2.31
C TYR A 297 5.00 8.03 2.29
N HIS A 298 4.74 8.74 3.37
CA HIS A 298 5.22 10.11 3.53
C HIS A 298 6.59 10.12 4.21
N LYS A 299 7.32 11.20 3.97
CA LYS A 299 8.59 11.46 4.67
C LYS A 299 8.34 11.42 6.17
N THR A 300 9.15 10.65 6.89
CA THR A 300 9.12 10.64 8.35
C THR A 300 9.76 11.94 8.84
N LEU A 301 8.92 12.92 9.18
CA LEU A 301 9.35 14.27 9.58
C LEU A 301 10.40 14.25 10.70
N LEU A 302 10.25 13.34 11.68
CA LEU A 302 11.23 13.17 12.76
C LEU A 302 12.63 12.83 12.21
N MET A 303 12.71 11.92 11.24
CA MET A 303 13.99 11.53 10.63
C MET A 303 14.57 12.67 9.82
N GLU A 304 13.73 13.43 9.10
CA GLU A 304 14.16 14.61 8.35
C GLU A 304 14.71 15.71 9.28
N GLU A 305 14.04 15.96 10.42
CA GLU A 305 14.53 16.90 11.43
C GLU A 305 15.86 16.47 12.04
N VAL A 306 16.04 15.17 12.32
CA VAL A 306 17.31 14.64 12.84
C VAL A 306 18.43 14.83 11.82
N LEU A 307 18.20 14.48 10.55
CA LEU A 307 19.19 14.69 9.49
C LEU A 307 19.56 16.17 9.34
N VAL A 308 18.57 17.08 9.34
CA VAL A 308 18.82 18.52 9.20
C VAL A 308 19.56 19.09 10.41
N ARG A 309 19.27 18.60 11.62
CA ARG A 309 19.85 19.15 12.86
C ARG A 309 21.27 18.65 13.12
N TYR A 310 21.57 17.40 12.75
CA TYR A 310 22.82 16.73 13.13
C TYR A 310 23.75 16.41 11.96
N LEU A 311 23.24 16.31 10.73
CA LEU A 311 23.97 15.87 9.54
C LEU A 311 23.66 16.78 8.32
N SER A 312 23.64 18.11 8.54
CA SER A 312 23.18 19.07 7.54
C SER A 312 24.07 19.11 6.30
N ASP A 313 25.38 18.98 6.48
CA ASP A 313 26.38 19.12 5.43
C ASP A 313 26.38 17.87 4.54
N GLU A 314 26.35 16.69 5.17
CA GLU A 314 26.22 15.40 4.49
C GLU A 314 24.88 15.28 3.77
N LEU A 315 23.80 15.81 4.35
CA LEU A 315 22.49 15.87 3.70
C LEU A 315 22.51 16.81 2.48
N ALA A 316 23.23 17.94 2.55
CA ALA A 316 23.37 18.85 1.42
C ALA A 316 24.17 18.21 0.27
N GLU A 317 25.26 17.50 0.59
CA GLU A 317 26.00 16.71 -0.41
C GLU A 317 25.13 15.61 -1.01
N ARG A 318 24.37 14.89 -0.17
CA ARG A 318 23.45 13.85 -0.62
C ARG A 318 22.35 14.37 -1.54
N LYS A 319 21.86 15.59 -1.30
CA LYS A 319 20.91 16.33 -2.16
C LYS A 319 21.54 16.64 -3.51
N LYS A 320 22.75 17.20 -3.51
CA LYS A 320 23.49 17.54 -4.74
C LYS A 320 23.70 16.30 -5.63
N ILE A 321 24.16 15.19 -5.05
CA ILE A 321 24.32 13.92 -5.79
C ILE A 321 22.98 13.49 -6.40
N HIS A 322 21.87 13.62 -5.66
CA HIS A 322 20.56 13.24 -6.17
C HIS A 322 20.11 14.09 -7.37
N GLU A 323 20.35 15.39 -7.32
CA GLU A 323 20.04 16.32 -8.42
C GLU A 323 20.87 16.02 -9.66
N GLU A 324 22.15 15.71 -9.49
CA GLU A 324 23.05 15.29 -10.58
C GLU A 324 22.58 13.98 -11.23
N GLU A 325 22.22 12.97 -10.43
CA GLU A 325 21.64 11.70 -10.91
C GLU A 325 20.33 11.92 -11.71
N LEU A 326 19.44 12.80 -11.22
CA LEU A 326 18.19 13.14 -11.92
C LEU A 326 18.45 13.88 -13.23
N LYS A 327 19.45 14.78 -13.25
CA LYS A 327 19.84 15.52 -14.45
C LYS A 327 20.41 14.59 -15.51
N GLU A 328 21.22 13.62 -15.12
CA GLU A 328 21.73 12.58 -16.03
C GLU A 328 20.58 11.79 -16.67
N LEU A 329 19.62 11.34 -15.86
CA LEU A 329 18.42 10.61 -16.31
C LEU A 329 17.51 11.43 -17.23
N SER A 330 17.55 12.76 -17.16
CA SER A 330 16.73 13.65 -17.99
C SER A 330 17.24 13.81 -19.43
N ASN A 331 18.43 13.27 -19.76
CA ASN A 331 19.06 13.44 -21.06
C ASN A 331 18.47 12.49 -22.13
N LEU A 332 17.42 12.96 -22.82
CA LEU A 332 16.66 12.23 -23.85
C LEU A 332 17.40 12.01 -25.19
N ASN A 333 18.72 12.06 -25.21
CA ASN A 333 19.52 11.72 -26.41
C ASN A 333 20.48 10.55 -26.17
N GLN A 334 20.95 10.36 -24.94
CA GLN A 334 21.95 9.33 -24.63
C GLN A 334 21.36 8.07 -24.03
N GLU A 335 20.40 8.21 -23.12
CA GLU A 335 19.80 7.09 -22.40
C GLU A 335 18.28 7.17 -22.43
N VAL A 336 17.70 7.26 -23.62
CA VAL A 336 16.26 7.29 -23.77
C VAL A 336 15.66 5.99 -23.24
N PRO A 337 14.73 6.02 -22.28
CA PRO A 337 14.02 4.83 -21.85
C PRO A 337 13.17 4.27 -22.99
N ILE A 338 13.28 2.96 -23.25
CA ILE A 338 12.59 2.27 -24.33
C ILE A 338 11.54 1.32 -23.78
N PHE A 339 10.28 1.61 -24.10
CA PHE A 339 9.15 0.72 -23.93
C PHE A 339 9.03 -0.19 -25.16
N VAL A 340 9.13 -1.50 -24.97
CA VAL A 340 9.05 -2.45 -26.08
C VAL A 340 7.63 -2.98 -26.18
N CYS A 341 6.91 -2.59 -27.23
CA CYS A 341 5.49 -2.92 -27.41
C CYS A 341 5.08 -2.84 -28.89
N THR A 342 3.84 -2.48 -29.18
CA THR A 342 3.32 -2.26 -30.52
C THR A 342 3.91 -1.01 -31.18
N MET A 343 3.71 -0.88 -32.49
CA MET A 343 4.13 0.31 -33.23
C MET A 343 3.39 1.57 -32.72
N ALA A 344 4.12 2.69 -32.59
CA ALA A 344 3.54 4.02 -32.41
C ALA A 344 3.89 4.93 -33.58
N PHE A 345 3.03 5.92 -33.80
CA PHE A 345 3.21 6.90 -34.85
C PHE A 345 3.10 8.32 -34.29
N PRO A 346 3.85 9.28 -34.87
CA PRO A 346 3.68 10.69 -34.57
C PRO A 346 2.21 11.11 -34.66
N THR A 347 1.78 11.99 -33.76
CA THR A 347 0.44 12.57 -33.61
C THR A 347 -0.69 11.59 -33.23
N ILE A 348 -0.40 10.29 -33.10
CA ILE A 348 -1.41 9.29 -32.74
C ILE A 348 -1.40 9.06 -31.22
N PRO A 349 -2.55 9.16 -30.53
CA PRO A 349 -2.68 8.77 -29.13
C PRO A 349 -2.38 7.28 -28.91
N CYS A 350 -1.65 6.95 -27.85
CA CYS A 350 -1.29 5.58 -27.49
C CYS A 350 -1.49 5.38 -25.97
N PRO A 351 -2.70 5.02 -25.52
CA PRO A 351 -2.93 4.72 -24.12
C PRO A 351 -2.29 3.37 -23.75
N LEU A 352 -1.55 3.34 -22.65
CA LEU A 352 -0.79 2.16 -22.20
C LEU A 352 -1.22 1.77 -20.79
N HIS A 353 -1.42 0.46 -20.59
CA HIS A 353 -1.56 -0.11 -19.25
C HIS A 353 -0.22 -0.73 -18.83
N VAL A 354 0.44 -0.11 -17.87
CA VAL A 354 1.77 -0.49 -17.40
C VAL A 354 1.64 -1.24 -16.08
N PHE A 355 1.97 -2.53 -16.10
CA PHE A 355 1.91 -3.40 -14.92
C PHE A 355 3.25 -4.06 -14.58
N GLU A 356 4.16 -4.20 -15.55
CA GLU A 356 5.48 -4.78 -15.29
C GLU A 356 6.33 -3.87 -14.38
N PRO A 357 6.95 -4.41 -13.31
CA PRO A 357 7.74 -3.64 -12.35
C PRO A 357 8.81 -2.72 -12.97
N ARG A 358 9.54 -3.22 -13.98
CA ARG A 358 10.59 -2.43 -14.67
C ARG A 358 10.02 -1.20 -15.38
N TYR A 359 8.84 -1.31 -15.98
CA TYR A 359 8.21 -0.20 -16.69
C TYR A 359 7.45 0.74 -15.73
N ARG A 360 6.96 0.23 -14.59
CA ARG A 360 6.44 1.08 -13.51
C ARG A 360 7.51 2.07 -13.03
N LEU A 361 8.73 1.59 -12.80
CA LEU A 361 9.89 2.42 -12.47
C LEU A 361 10.23 3.40 -13.60
N MET A 362 10.23 2.93 -14.85
CA MET A 362 10.50 3.77 -16.03
C MET A 362 9.54 4.97 -16.10
N ILE A 363 8.23 4.73 -16.02
CA ILE A 363 7.22 5.79 -16.07
C ILE A 363 7.36 6.75 -14.89
N ARG A 364 7.59 6.25 -13.68
CA ARG A 364 7.81 7.09 -12.50
C ARG A 364 9.01 8.03 -12.71
N ARG A 365 10.13 7.53 -13.22
CA ARG A 365 11.32 8.35 -13.52
C ARG A 365 11.08 9.37 -14.63
N SER A 366 10.37 9.02 -15.70
CA SER A 366 10.00 9.98 -16.74
C SER A 366 9.17 11.13 -16.17
N MET A 367 8.30 10.87 -15.20
CA MET A 367 7.52 11.90 -14.50
C MET A 367 8.37 12.71 -13.52
N GLU A 368 9.21 12.06 -12.70
CA GLU A 368 10.08 12.71 -11.71
C GLU A 368 11.15 13.62 -12.34
N THR A 369 11.77 13.18 -13.43
CA THR A 369 12.77 13.99 -14.17
C THR A 369 12.14 15.17 -14.90
N GLY A 370 10.81 15.19 -15.02
CA GLY A 370 10.07 16.21 -15.78
C GLY A 370 10.16 16.04 -17.30
N THR A 371 10.90 15.04 -17.80
CA THR A 371 10.99 14.76 -19.25
C THR A 371 9.64 14.39 -19.85
N LYS A 372 8.84 13.61 -19.09
CA LYS A 372 7.53 13.09 -19.52
C LYS A 372 7.57 12.42 -20.89
N GLN A 373 8.72 11.86 -21.26
CA GLN A 373 8.95 11.29 -22.58
C GLN A 373 9.68 9.95 -22.45
N PHE A 374 9.39 9.05 -23.39
CA PHE A 374 10.08 7.78 -23.56
C PHE A 374 9.90 7.26 -24.98
N GLY A 375 10.85 6.48 -25.47
CA GLY A 375 10.76 5.87 -26.79
C GLY A 375 9.92 4.59 -26.77
N MET A 376 9.14 4.36 -27.82
CA MET A 376 8.47 3.08 -28.05
C MET A 376 9.00 2.41 -29.32
N CYS A 377 9.44 1.17 -29.18
CA CYS A 377 9.95 0.34 -30.26
C CYS A 377 9.20 -1.00 -30.31
N ILE A 378 9.16 -1.61 -31.49
CA ILE A 378 8.64 -2.96 -31.68
C ILE A 378 9.67 -3.97 -31.19
N ALA A 379 9.21 -5.09 -30.63
CA ALA A 379 10.08 -6.20 -30.26
C ALA A 379 10.82 -6.76 -31.48
N ASP A 380 12.12 -7.02 -31.29
CA ASP A 380 12.97 -7.69 -32.27
C ASP A 380 13.54 -8.96 -31.61
N PRO A 381 13.32 -10.16 -32.15
CA PRO A 381 13.78 -11.41 -31.52
C PRO A 381 15.30 -11.52 -31.35
N LEU A 382 16.09 -10.83 -32.18
CA LEU A 382 17.54 -10.92 -32.18
C LEU A 382 18.18 -9.78 -31.39
N LYS A 383 17.64 -8.57 -31.50
CA LYS A 383 18.19 -7.35 -30.89
C LYS A 383 17.49 -6.92 -29.60
N GLY A 384 16.36 -7.55 -29.27
CA GLY A 384 15.45 -7.13 -28.21
C GLY A 384 14.40 -6.14 -28.72
N PHE A 385 14.81 -5.08 -29.42
CA PHE A 385 13.90 -4.12 -30.06
C PHE A 385 14.42 -3.57 -31.39
N ALA A 386 13.51 -3.04 -32.19
CA ALA A 386 13.78 -2.55 -33.53
C ALA A 386 14.68 -1.30 -33.55
N ASP A 387 15.43 -1.12 -34.65
CA ASP A 387 16.34 0.03 -34.85
C ASP A 387 15.61 1.37 -35.03
N TYR A 388 14.28 1.35 -35.15
CA TYR A 388 13.46 2.54 -35.35
C TYR A 388 12.27 2.52 -34.38
N GLY A 389 11.95 3.70 -33.85
CA GLY A 389 10.85 3.87 -32.90
C GLY A 389 10.20 5.24 -32.99
N CYS A 390 9.21 5.45 -32.12
CA CYS A 390 8.54 6.72 -31.96
C CYS A 390 8.70 7.23 -30.53
N MET A 391 9.09 8.49 -30.38
CA MET A 391 9.10 9.16 -29.09
C MET A 391 7.66 9.43 -28.67
N LEU A 392 7.29 8.99 -27.48
CA LEU A 392 5.99 9.25 -26.87
C LEU A 392 6.13 10.32 -25.80
N GLU A 393 5.17 11.24 -25.76
CA GLU A 393 4.99 12.21 -24.69
C GLU A 393 3.80 11.82 -23.82
N VAL A 394 4.02 11.85 -22.51
CA VAL A 394 3.02 11.53 -21.49
C VAL A 394 2.15 12.74 -21.23
N ARG A 395 0.84 12.59 -21.47
CA ARG A 395 -0.17 13.61 -21.21
C ARG A 395 -0.72 13.51 -19.80
N ASP A 396 -1.08 12.30 -19.39
CA ASP A 396 -1.65 12.02 -18.07
C ASP A 396 -1.23 10.63 -17.58
N VAL A 397 -1.14 10.45 -16.26
CA VAL A 397 -0.85 9.17 -15.63
C VAL A 397 -1.75 8.95 -14.42
N LYS A 398 -2.45 7.82 -14.43
CA LYS A 398 -3.24 7.34 -13.30
C LYS A 398 -2.56 6.15 -12.67
N PHE A 399 -2.03 6.33 -11.45
CA PHE A 399 -1.41 5.24 -10.69
C PHE A 399 -2.45 4.53 -9.81
N PHE A 400 -2.42 3.20 -9.83
CA PHE A 400 -3.24 2.33 -8.98
C PHE A 400 -2.50 1.92 -7.69
N PRO A 401 -3.20 1.54 -6.61
CA PRO A 401 -2.57 1.24 -5.32
C PRO A 401 -1.62 0.02 -5.32
N ASP A 402 -1.82 -0.90 -6.26
CA ASP A 402 -0.88 -2.02 -6.53
C ASP A 402 0.37 -1.58 -7.33
N GLY A 403 0.43 -0.29 -7.68
CA GLY A 403 1.47 0.39 -8.43
C GLY A 403 1.45 0.18 -9.94
N ARG A 404 0.41 -0.47 -10.48
CA ARG A 404 0.11 -0.38 -11.92
C ARG A 404 -0.21 1.06 -12.31
N SER A 405 -0.12 1.39 -13.58
CA SER A 405 -0.57 2.68 -14.09
C SER A 405 -1.25 2.58 -15.44
N VAL A 406 -2.20 3.48 -15.68
CA VAL A 406 -2.68 3.79 -17.04
C VAL A 406 -2.04 5.12 -17.44
N VAL A 407 -1.33 5.10 -18.55
CA VAL A 407 -0.54 6.21 -19.08
C VAL A 407 -1.18 6.64 -20.39
N ASP A 408 -1.67 7.87 -20.47
CA ASP A 408 -2.11 8.46 -21.73
C ASP A 408 -0.90 9.12 -22.42
N THR A 409 -0.63 8.72 -23.66
CA THR A 409 0.51 9.25 -24.41
C THR A 409 0.13 9.66 -25.83
N ILE A 410 0.95 10.50 -26.44
CA ILE A 410 0.87 10.82 -27.87
C ILE A 410 2.25 10.65 -28.52
N GLY A 411 2.29 10.08 -29.72
CA GLY A 411 3.52 10.06 -30.50
C GLY A 411 3.93 11.46 -30.95
N VAL A 412 5.23 11.78 -30.86
CA VAL A 412 5.77 13.10 -31.17
C VAL A 412 6.64 13.05 -32.42
N SER A 413 7.69 12.24 -32.38
CA SER A 413 8.71 12.21 -33.43
C SER A 413 9.22 10.79 -33.65
N ARG A 414 9.82 10.55 -34.81
CA ARG A 414 10.49 9.27 -35.12
C ARG A 414 11.96 9.38 -34.77
N PHE A 415 12.54 8.27 -34.36
CA PHE A 415 13.98 8.19 -34.10
C PHE A 415 14.58 6.89 -34.64
N LYS A 416 15.89 6.93 -34.83
CA LYS A 416 16.74 5.78 -35.10
C LYS A 416 17.59 5.47 -33.88
N VAL A 417 17.69 4.20 -33.52
CA VAL A 417 18.56 3.68 -32.46
C VAL A 417 19.99 3.64 -32.99
N LEU A 418 20.90 4.30 -32.27
CA LEU A 418 22.34 4.28 -32.55
C LEU A 418 23.04 3.17 -31.74
N SER A 419 22.62 2.99 -30.48
CA SER A 419 23.12 1.92 -29.62
C SER A 419 22.06 1.48 -28.62
N HIS A 420 22.07 0.19 -28.30
CA HIS A 420 21.19 -0.41 -27.30
C HIS A 420 21.85 -0.37 -25.92
N GLY A 421 21.04 -0.24 -24.88
CA GLY A 421 21.48 -0.25 -23.49
C GLY A 421 20.38 -0.81 -22.58
N GLN A 422 20.70 -0.93 -21.30
CA GLN A 422 19.76 -1.36 -20.27
C GLN A 422 20.08 -0.64 -18.97
N ARG A 423 19.04 -0.19 -18.26
CA ARG A 423 19.17 0.45 -16.94
C ARG A 423 18.04 -0.05 -16.05
N ASP A 424 18.38 -0.54 -14.86
CA ASP A 424 17.43 -1.02 -13.84
C ASP A 424 16.35 -1.97 -14.39
N GLY A 425 16.73 -2.86 -15.32
CA GLY A 425 15.87 -3.90 -15.87
C GLY A 425 15.04 -3.50 -17.10
N TYR A 426 14.94 -2.22 -17.45
CA TYR A 426 14.30 -1.76 -18.70
C TYR A 426 15.33 -1.34 -19.75
N ASN A 427 14.92 -1.38 -21.02
CA ASN A 427 15.80 -1.07 -22.14
C ASN A 427 16.02 0.44 -22.26
N THR A 428 17.23 0.83 -22.66
CA THR A 428 17.56 2.21 -23.01
C THR A 428 18.20 2.27 -24.38
N ALA A 429 18.21 3.45 -25.00
CA ALA A 429 18.87 3.66 -26.28
C ALA A 429 19.49 5.04 -26.39
N LYS A 430 20.63 5.10 -27.08
CA LYS A 430 21.12 6.33 -27.69
C LYS A 430 20.41 6.48 -29.03
N ILE A 431 19.85 7.66 -29.29
CA ILE A 431 19.00 7.86 -30.47
C ILE A 431 19.44 9.05 -31.33
N GLU A 432 18.98 9.03 -32.57
CA GLU A 432 19.03 10.15 -33.51
C GLU A 432 17.61 10.43 -34.01
N TYR A 433 17.14 11.67 -33.89
CA TYR A 433 15.82 12.04 -34.39
C TYR A 433 15.79 12.07 -35.92
N LEU A 434 14.68 11.60 -36.50
CA LEU A 434 14.45 11.64 -37.94
C LEU A 434 13.65 12.89 -38.29
N GLU A 435 14.19 13.72 -39.18
CA GLU A 435 13.53 14.91 -39.70
C GLU A 435 12.80 14.61 -41.02
N ASP A 436 11.57 15.08 -41.13
CA ASP A 436 10.78 14.97 -42.36
C ASP A 436 11.26 15.98 -43.40
N LYS A 437 11.63 15.49 -44.58
CA LYS A 437 11.97 16.36 -45.72
C LYS A 437 10.69 16.94 -46.32
N LYS A 438 10.47 18.25 -46.16
CA LYS A 438 9.37 18.96 -46.83
C LYS A 438 9.46 18.77 -48.34
N VAL A 439 8.43 18.20 -48.94
CA VAL A 439 8.32 18.07 -50.40
C VAL A 439 7.95 19.43 -50.97
N ARG A 440 8.71 19.90 -51.96
CA ARG A 440 8.37 21.14 -52.70
C ARG A 440 7.07 20.93 -53.48
N VAL A 441 6.17 21.91 -53.44
CA VAL A 441 4.81 21.87 -54.05
C VAL A 441 4.83 21.35 -55.50
N ASN A 442 5.84 21.71 -56.29
CA ASN A 442 5.95 21.29 -57.70
C ASN A 442 6.21 19.78 -57.92
N ARG A 443 6.52 19.03 -56.85
CA ARG A 443 6.70 17.56 -56.88
C ARG A 443 5.47 16.80 -56.39
N ILE A 444 4.44 17.49 -55.89
CA ILE A 444 3.15 16.89 -55.52
C ILE A 444 2.31 16.78 -56.80
N LYS A 445 2.72 15.93 -57.74
CA LYS A 445 1.94 15.70 -58.97
C LYS A 445 1.06 14.46 -58.91
N TYR A 446 1.27 13.55 -57.97
CA TYR A 446 0.48 12.33 -57.84
C TYR A 446 0.51 11.83 -56.39
N VAL A 447 -0.37 12.37 -55.55
CA VAL A 447 -0.78 11.69 -54.31
C VAL A 447 -2.29 11.90 -54.20
N LEU A 448 -3.03 10.96 -54.81
CA LEU A 448 -4.46 10.74 -54.58
C LEU A 448 -4.59 9.54 -53.65
#